data_AF-A0A5C7FJD1-F1
#
_entry.id   AF-A0A5C7FJD1-F1
#
_cell.length_a   1.000
_cell.length_b   1.000
_cell.length_c   1.000
_cell.angle_alpha   90.00
_cell.angle_beta   90.00
_cell.angle_gamma   90.00
#
_symmetry.space_group_name_H-M   'P 1'
#
loop_
_entity.id
_entity.type
_entity.pdbx_description
1 polymer ?
#
loop_
_entity_poly.entity_id
_entity_poly.type
_entity_poly.pdbx_seq_one_letter_code
_entity_poly.pdbx_strand_id
1 'polypeptide(L)' 'MTYLELLKHLRDYHAVIYTGSQEADLELITEELREQHQLGIIDDSFLMEALTAVAVKKNALKKHERK' A
#
# COMPACT_ATOMS: atom_id res chain seq x y z
N MET A 1 -3.86 6.84 7.94
CA MET A 1 -2.57 6.20 8.30
C MET A 1 -1.39 6.68 7.43
N THR A 2 -0.16 6.45 7.87
CA THR A 2 1.09 6.64 7.10
C THR A 2 1.46 5.39 6.30
N TYR A 3 2.33 5.54 5.29
CA TYR A 3 2.81 4.39 4.51
C TYR A 3 3.59 3.37 5.37
N LEU A 4 4.31 3.83 6.40
CA LEU A 4 5.05 2.92 7.28
C LEU A 4 4.11 2.08 8.17
N GLU A 5 3.02 2.68 8.65
CA GLU A 5 1.99 1.97 9.41
C GLU A 5 1.28 0.93 8.54
N LEU A 6 0.99 1.28 7.28
CA LEU A 6 0.46 0.33 6.30
C LEU A 6 1.39 -0.87 6.10
N LEU A 7 2.70 -0.65 5.94
CA LEU A 7 3.66 -1.74 5.81
C LEU A 7 3.75 -2.63 7.06
N LYS A 8 3.49 -2.08 8.25
CA LYS A 8 3.41 -2.87 9.49
C LYS A 8 2.18 -3.76 9.48
N HIS A 9 1.02 -3.21 9.14
CA HIS A 9 -0.22 -3.98 8.99
C HIS A 9 -0.03 -5.14 8.02
N LEU A 10 0.49 -4.88 6.81
CA LEU A 10 0.73 -5.93 5.81
C LEU A 10 1.68 -7.03 6.34
N ARG A 11 2.68 -6.66 7.14
CA ARG A 11 3.60 -7.62 7.76
C ARG A 11 2.90 -8.53 8.75
N ASP A 12 1.91 -8.05 9.49
CA ASP A 12 1.15 -8.85 10.45
C ASP A 12 0.37 -9.97 9.76
N TYR A 13 0.07 -9.82 8.46
CA TYR A 13 -0.53 -10.83 7.58
C TYR A 13 0.48 -11.56 6.70
N HIS A 14 1.78 -11.46 7.00
CA HIS A 14 2.87 -12.03 6.21
C HIS A 14 2.92 -11.56 4.74
N ALA A 15 2.25 -10.45 4.39
CA ALA A 15 2.27 -9.84 3.07
C ALA A 15 3.49 -8.92 2.93
N VAL A 16 4.67 -9.50 2.69
CA VAL A 16 5.89 -8.75 2.38
C VAL A 16 6.05 -8.65 0.87
N ILE A 17 5.82 -7.46 0.33
CA ILE A 17 5.86 -7.19 -1.12
C ILE A 17 7.18 -6.52 -1.48
N TYR A 18 7.93 -7.14 -2.40
CA TYR A 18 9.15 -6.59 -2.96
C TYR A 18 9.47 -7.22 -4.33
N THR A 19 9.44 -6.40 -5.37
CA THR A 19 9.66 -6.78 -6.78
C THR A 19 10.94 -6.16 -7.34
N GLY A 20 11.60 -5.27 -6.58
CA GLY A 20 12.71 -4.45 -7.06
C GLY A 20 12.26 -3.19 -7.83
N SER A 21 10.97 -3.03 -8.11
CA SER A 21 10.39 -1.80 -8.64
C SER A 21 9.41 -1.21 -7.63
N GLN A 22 9.70 0.02 -7.18
CA GLN A 22 8.83 0.68 -6.20
C GLN A 22 7.43 0.98 -6.76
N GLU A 23 7.29 1.14 -8.08
CA GLU A 23 5.96 1.32 -8.67
C GLU A 23 5.17 0.00 -8.68
N ALA A 24 5.81 -1.10 -9.07
CA ALA A 24 5.18 -2.42 -9.06
C ALA A 24 4.84 -2.87 -7.62
N ASP A 25 5.69 -2.56 -6.65
CA ASP A 25 5.42 -2.82 -5.23
C ASP A 25 4.15 -2.10 -4.75
N LEU A 26 3.94 -0.85 -5.16
CA LEU A 26 2.75 -0.08 -4.79
C LEU A 26 1.48 -0.61 -5.47
N GLU A 27 1.60 -1.17 -6.68
CA GLU A 27 0.48 -1.82 -7.37
C GLU A 27 0.07 -3.10 -6.65
N LEU A 28 1.03 -3.97 -6.34
CA LEU A 28 0.77 -5.20 -5.56
C LEU A 28 0.21 -4.91 -4.16
N ILE A 29 0.70 -3.86 -3.48
CA ILE A 29 0.14 -3.43 -2.19
C ILE A 29 -1.33 -3.02 -2.35
N THR A 30 -1.67 -2.36 -3.46
CA THR A 30 -3.06 -1.94 -3.72
C THR A 30 -3.97 -3.14 -3.96
N GLU A 31 -3.48 -4.16 -4.66
CA GLU A 31 -4.21 -5.40 -4.90
C GLU A 31 -4.44 -6.17 -3.60
N GLU A 32 -3.39 -6.38 -2.80
CA GLU A 32 -3.48 -7.03 -1.48
C GLU A 32 -4.50 -6.34 -0.56
N LEU A 33 -4.54 -5.00 -0.53
CA LEU A 33 -5.52 -4.27 0.27
C LEU A 33 -6.96 -4.52 -0.20
N ARG A 34 -7.19 -4.63 -1.50
CA ARG A 34 -8.52 -4.95 -2.03
C ARG A 34 -8.92 -6.38 -1.69
N GLU A 35 -7.98 -7.31 -1.73
CA GLU A 35 -8.21 -8.70 -1.33
C GLU A 35 -8.54 -8.80 0.16
N GLN A 36 -7.76 -8.15 1.04
CA GLN A 36 -8.06 -8.10 2.47
C GLN A 36 -9.43 -7.51 2.76
N HIS A 37 -9.84 -6.48 2.01
CA HIS A 37 -11.18 -5.92 2.13
C HIS A 37 -12.26 -6.91 1.69
N GLN A 38 -12.09 -7.58 0.54
CA GLN A 38 -13.03 -8.58 0.04
C GLN A 38 -13.17 -9.78 0.99
N LEU A 39 -12.09 -10.14 1.69
CA LEU A 39 -12.07 -11.19 2.71
C LEU A 39 -12.62 -10.73 4.06
N GLY A 40 -12.97 -9.45 4.23
CA GLY A 40 -13.47 -8.87 5.47
C GLY A 40 -12.40 -8.71 6.56
N ILE A 41 -11.12 -8.75 6.20
CA ILE A 41 -9.99 -8.56 7.12
C ILE A 41 -9.87 -7.08 7.52
N ILE A 42 -10.14 -6.18 6.57
CA ILE A 42 -10.18 -4.73 6.78
C ILE A 42 -11.53 -4.17 6.32
N ASP A 43 -11.94 -3.05 6.89
CA ASP A 43 -13.17 -2.35 6.52
C ASP A 43 -12.95 -1.25 5.46
N ASP A 44 -14.05 -0.65 4.99
CA ASP A 44 -14.03 0.44 4.00
C ASP A 44 -13.19 1.63 4.46
N SER A 45 -13.25 1.98 5.76
CA SER A 45 -12.52 3.12 6.31
C SER A 45 -11.02 2.89 6.24
N PHE A 46 -10.58 1.71 6.67
CA PHE A 46 -9.19 1.28 6.60
C PHE A 46 -8.70 1.24 5.16
N LEU A 47 -9.48 0.66 4.24
CA LEU A 47 -9.12 0.59 2.83
C LEU A 47 -8.89 2.00 2.26
N MET A 48 -9.79 2.95 2.51
CA MET A 48 -9.67 4.32 2.01
C MET A 48 -8.44 5.03 2.56
N GLU A 49 -8.13 4.86 3.85
CA GLU A 49 -6.92 5.40 4.45
C GLU A 49 -5.65 4.79 3.87
N ALA A 50 -5.63 3.47 3.66
CA ALA A 50 -4.51 2.75 3.10
C ALA A 50 -4.24 3.16 1.65
N LEU A 51 -5.27 3.25 0.82
CA LEU A 51 -5.18 3.73 -0.56
C LEU A 51 -4.66 5.18 -0.62
N THR A 52 -5.05 6.02 0.33
CA THR A 52 -4.52 7.38 0.46
C THR A 52 -3.03 7.37 0.77
N ALA A 53 -2.57 6.51 1.68
CA ALA A 53 -1.15 6.37 2.01
C ALA A 53 -0.32 5.88 0.79
N VAL A 54 -0.84 4.93 0.02
CA VAL A 54 -0.23 4.48 -1.24
C VAL A 54 -0.15 5.62 -2.26
N ALA A 55 -1.22 6.40 -2.44
CA ALA A 55 -1.24 7.52 -3.38
C ALA A 55 -0.22 8.61 -3.02
N VAL A 56 -0.10 8.93 -1.72
CA VAL A 56 0.93 9.87 -1.23
C VAL A 56 2.33 9.36 -1.53
N LYS A 57 2.60 8.07 -1.30
CA LYS A 57 3.89 7.45 -1.63
C LYS A 57 4.16 7.48 -3.13
N LYS A 58 3.19 7.13 -3.97
CA LYS A 58 3.31 7.18 -5.45
C LYS A 58 3.65 8.59 -5.95
N ASN A 59 3.03 9.62 -5.37
CA ASN A 59 3.32 11.01 -5.71
C ASN A 59 4.73 11.45 -5.28
N ALA A 60 5.23 10.93 -4.15
CA ALA A 60 6.60 11.21 -3.71
C ALA A 60 7.64 10.60 -4.66
N LEU A 61 7.40 9.40 -5.19
CA LEU A 61 8.28 8.76 -6.19
C LEU A 61 8.39 9.59 -7.47
N LYS A 62 7.24 9.99 -8.03
CA LYS A 62 7.19 10.82 -9.25
C LYS A 62 7.91 12.16 -9.12
N LYS A 63 7.96 12.74 -7.91
CA LYS A 63 8.72 13.98 -7.66
C LYS A 63 10.23 13.74 -7.66
N HIS A 64 10.67 12.54 -7.29
CA HIS A 64 12.08 12.19 -7.20
C HIS A 64 12.69 11.82 -8.56
N GLU A 65 11.90 11.25 -9.47
CA GLU A 65 12.31 10.92 -10.84
C GLU A 65 12.41 12.16 -11.76
N ARG A 66 11.79 13.28 -11.36
CA ARG A 66 11.80 14.55 -12.12
C ARG A 66 12.96 15.49 -11.77
N LYS A 67 13.84 15.09 -10.84
CA LYS A 67 15.05 15.83 -10.47
C LYS A 67 16.28 15.15 -11.06
#